data_AF-A0A528WUD6-F1
#
_entry.id   AF-A0A528WUD6-F1
#
_cell.length_a   1.000
_cell.length_b   1.000
_cell.length_c   1.000
_cell.angle_alpha   90.00
_cell.angle_beta   90.00
_cell.angle_gamma   90.00
#
_symmetry.space_group_name_H-M   'P 1'
#
loop_
_entity.id
_entity.type
_entity.pdbx_description
1 polymer ?
#
loop_
_entity_poly.entity_id
_entity_poly.type
_entity_poly.pdbx_seq_one_letter_code
_entity_poly.pdbx_strand_id
1 'polypeptide(L)' 'MAEAFICDYIRTPIGRFGGSLSSVRADDLGAIPLKALVERSPGVDWADIDGVVYGCANQAGEDNRNV' A
#
# COMPACT_ATOMS: atom_id res chain seq x y z
N MET A 1 -9.85 -1.87 26.27
CA MET A 1 -9.26 -1.46 24.99
C MET A 1 -8.22 -2.50 24.64
N ALA A 2 -8.22 -3.04 23.43
CA ALA A 2 -7.15 -3.93 23.00
C ALA A 2 -5.88 -3.11 22.78
N GLU A 3 -4.72 -3.68 23.08
CA GLU A 3 -3.42 -3.09 22.71
C GLU A 3 -3.20 -3.24 21.20
N ALA A 4 -2.51 -2.27 20.60
CA ALA A 4 -2.19 -2.26 19.19
C ALA A 4 -0.72 -2.61 18.96
N PHE A 5 -0.46 -3.57 18.07
CA PHE A 5 0.89 -4.03 17.73
C PHE A 5 1.17 -3.82 16.24
N ILE A 6 2.42 -3.46 15.91
CA ILE A 6 2.91 -3.46 14.53
C ILE A 6 3.50 -4.85 14.25
N CYS A 7 2.93 -5.58 13.30
CA CYS A 7 3.29 -6.98 13.04
C CYS A 7 4.28 -7.17 11.87
N ASP A 8 4.14 -6.41 10.78
CA ASP A 8 5.06 -6.43 9.64
C ASP A 8 5.15 -5.02 9.01
N TYR A 9 6.19 -4.81 8.19
CA TYR A 9 6.40 -3.56 7.47
C TYR A 9 7.13 -3.82 6.16
N ILE A 10 6.65 -3.21 5.08
CA ILE A 10 7.33 -3.22 3.79
C ILE A 10 7.05 -1.93 3.02
N ARG A 11 7.91 -1.64 2.04
CA ARG A 11 7.79 -0.45 1.18
C ARG A 11 8.38 -0.73 -0.20
N THR A 12 7.99 0.10 -1.15
CA THR A 12 8.70 0.20 -2.43
C THR A 12 10.04 0.93 -2.24
N PRO A 13 10.95 0.87 -3.22
CA PRO A 13 12.00 1.87 -3.37
C PRO A 13 11.40 3.27 -3.53
N ILE A 14 12.22 4.30 -3.30
CA ILE A 14 11.85 5.70 -3.58
C ILE A 14 12.45 6.09 -4.94
N GLY A 15 11.59 6.41 -5.90
CA GLY A 15 11.99 6.87 -7.22
C GLY A 15 12.30 8.37 -7.24
N ARG A 16 13.24 8.79 -8.09
CA ARG A 16 13.42 10.22 -8.41
C ARG A 16 12.29 10.70 -9.32
N PHE A 17 12.05 12.02 -9.36
CA PHE A 17 11.14 12.63 -10.35
C PHE A 17 11.58 12.25 -11.77
N GLY A 18 10.65 11.74 -12.59
CA GLY A 18 10.94 11.20 -13.93
C GLY A 18 11.86 9.97 -13.95
N GLY A 19 12.04 9.30 -12.80
CA GLY A 19 12.98 8.19 -12.62
C GLY A 19 12.34 6.81 -12.70
N SER A 20 12.92 5.86 -11.96
CA SER A 20 12.65 4.42 -12.06
C SER A 20 11.21 3.97 -11.81
N LEU A 21 10.40 4.77 -11.11
CA LEU A 21 8.99 4.46 -10.81
C LEU A 21 8.01 5.35 -11.58
N SER A 22 8.50 6.25 -12.43
CA SER A 22 7.67 7.27 -13.10
C SER A 22 6.68 6.69 -14.12
N SER A 23 6.92 5.47 -14.60
CA SER A 23 6.02 4.77 -15.51
C SER A 23 4.99 3.88 -14.79
N VAL A 24 5.05 3.79 -13.46
CA VAL A 24 4.09 3.02 -12.66
C VAL A 24 2.99 3.96 -12.23
N ARG A 25 1.73 3.57 -12.44
CA ARG A 25 0.59 4.36 -11.98
C ARG A 25 0.59 4.49 -10.47
N ALA A 26 0.03 5.57 -9.96
CA ALA A 26 0.00 5.81 -8.51
C ALA A 26 -0.76 4.71 -7.74
N ASP A 27 -1.88 4.24 -8.27
CA ASP A 27 -2.68 3.15 -7.68
C ASP A 27 -1.98 1.79 -7.77
N ASP A 28 -1.36 1.46 -8.91
CA ASP A 28 -0.54 0.25 -9.04
C ASP A 28 0.63 0.26 -8.05
N LEU A 29 1.31 1.41 -7.90
CA LEU A 29 2.42 1.57 -6.95
C LEU A 29 1.94 1.41 -5.50
N GLY A 30 0.74 1.90 -5.17
CA GLY A 30 0.10 1.70 -3.87
C GLY A 30 -0.28 0.26 -3.57
N ALA A 31 -0.63 -0.53 -4.59
CA ALA A 31 -1.00 -1.94 -4.41
C ALA A 31 0.20 -2.88 -4.17
N ILE A 32 1.42 -2.50 -4.59
CA ILE A 32 2.63 -3.32 -4.42
C ILE A 32 2.89 -3.72 -2.96
N PRO A 33 2.99 -2.78 -1.98
CA PRO A 33 3.23 -3.16 -0.59
C PRO A 33 2.08 -4.01 0.00
N LEU A 34 0.83 -3.79 -0.42
CA LEU A 34 -0.31 -4.59 0.04
C LEU A 34 -0.20 -6.04 -0.41
N LYS A 35 0.11 -6.28 -1.69
CA LYS A 35 0.35 -7.63 -2.22
C LYS A 35 1.52 -8.32 -1.53
N ALA A 36 2.61 -7.59 -1.29
CA ALA A 36 3.77 -8.12 -0.60
C ALA A 36 3.46 -8.52 0.85
N LEU A 37 2.62 -7.76 1.57
CA LEU A 37 2.17 -8.14 2.93
C LEU A 37 1.35 -9.44 2.93
N VAL A 38 0.46 -9.59 1.94
CA VAL A 38 -0.33 -10.82 1.76
C VAL A 38 0.56 -12.03 1.54
N GLU A 39 1.54 -11.93 0.65
CA GLU A 39 2.48 -13.01 0.35
C GLU A 39 3.37 -13.37 1.54
N ARG A 40 3.73 -12.39 2.38
CA ARG A 40 4.61 -12.59 3.55
C ARG A 40 3.91 -13.14 4.77
N SER A 41 2.58 -13.05 4.84
CA SER A 41 1.80 -13.47 6.01
C SER A 41 0.78 -14.55 5.64
N PRO A 42 1.22 -15.76 5.25
CA PRO A 42 0.32 -16.84 4.81
C PRO A 42 -0.58 -17.40 5.92
N GLY A 43 -0.31 -17.08 7.19
CA GLY A 43 -1.13 -17.48 8.34
C GLY A 43 -2.23 -16.47 8.71
N VAL A 44 -2.34 -15.35 7.99
CA VAL A 44 -3.38 -14.34 8.22
C VAL A 44 -4.61 -14.68 7.38
N ASP A 45 -5.80 -14.65 7.98
CA ASP A 45 -7.05 -14.59 7.23
C ASP A 45 -7.27 -13.15 6.74
N TRP A 46 -7.06 -12.93 5.45
CA TRP A 46 -7.18 -11.61 4.85
C TRP A 46 -8.63 -11.17 4.65
N ALA A 47 -9.61 -12.06 4.85
CA ALA A 47 -11.03 -11.69 4.88
C ALA A 47 -11.41 -10.94 6.17
N ASP A 48 -10.60 -11.05 7.23
CA ASP A 48 -10.83 -10.41 8.53
C ASP A 48 -10.27 -8.97 8.61
N ILE A 49 -9.80 -8.38 7.50
CA ILE A 49 -9.39 -6.96 7.49
C ILE A 49 -10.63 -6.07 7.64
N ASP A 50 -10.68 -5.31 8.74
CA ASP A 50 -11.73 -4.31 8.98
C ASP A 50 -11.64 -3.11 8.02
N GLY A 51 -10.42 -2.70 7.64
CA GLY A 51 -10.22 -1.58 6.73
C GLY A 51 -8.76 -1.27 6.43
N VAL A 52 -8.56 -0.47 5.38
CA VAL A 52 -7.25 0.02 4.95
C VAL A 52 -7.26 1.54 5.01
N VAL A 53 -6.28 2.11 5.73
CA VAL A 53 -6.08 3.56 5.79
C VAL A 53 -4.84 3.91 4.97
N TYR A 54 -5.04 4.63 3.86
CA TYR A 54 -3.97 4.96 2.92
C TYR A 54 -3.84 6.48 2.74
N GLY A 55 -2.70 7.04 3.15
CA GLY A 55 -2.44 8.47 3.06
C GLY A 55 -1.97 8.87 1.66
N CYS A 56 -2.65 9.84 1.03
CA CYS A 56 -2.22 10.47 -0.21
C CYS A 56 -2.47 11.98 -0.18
N ALA A 57 -1.44 12.78 -0.47
CA ALA A 57 -1.52 14.24 -0.36
C ALA A 57 -2.15 14.94 -1.58
N ASN A 58 -2.11 14.32 -2.76
CA ASN A 58 -2.56 14.94 -4.00
C ASN A 58 -4.05 14.63 -4.27
N GLN A 59 -4.38 13.37 -4.56
CA GLN A 59 -5.74 12.90 -4.86
C GLN A 59 -6.42 13.65 -6.01
N ALA A 60 -5.66 14.12 -7.00
CA ALA A 60 -6.22 14.79 -8.19
C ALA A 60 -6.00 14.02 -9.51
N GLY A 61 -5.28 12.89 -9.49
CA GLY A 61 -4.91 12.13 -10.67
C GLY A 61 -5.36 10.66 -10.60
N GLU A 62 -4.44 9.76 -10.95
CA GLU A 62 -4.68 8.31 -10.89
C GLU A 62 -4.99 7.82 -9.48
N ASP A 63 -4.56 8.60 -8.49
CA ASP A 63 -4.78 8.47 -7.05
C ASP A 63 -6.16 8.98 -6.56
N ASN A 64 -7.05 9.45 -7.46
CA ASN A 64 -8.41 9.92 -7.12
C ASN A 64 -9.52 8.94 -7.56
N ARG A 65 -9.19 7.69 -7.90
CA ARG A 65 -10.15 6.79 -8.56
C ARG A 65 -10.97 5.91 -7.62
N ASN A 66 -11.03 6.23 -6.32
CA ASN A 66 -11.65 5.40 -5.28
C ASN A 66 -11.17 3.93 -5.39
N VAL A 67 -9.86 3.77 -5.29
CA VAL A 67 -9.19 2.47 -5.14
C VAL A 67 -9.27 1.98 -3.69
#